data_AF-A0A4P5VQQ3-F1
#
_entry.id   AF-A0A4P5VQQ3-F1
#
_cell.length_a   1.000
_cell.length_b   1.000
_cell.length_c   1.000
_cell.angle_alpha   90.00
_cell.angle_beta   90.00
_cell.angle_gamma   90.00
#
_symmetry.space_group_name_H-M   'P 1'
#
loop_
_entity.id
_entity.type
_entity.pdbx_description
1 polymer ?
#
loop_
_entity_poly.entity_id
_entity_poly.type
_entity_poly.pdbx_seq_one_letter_code
_entity_poly.pdbx_strand_id
1 'polypeptide(L)'
;MMTLLILAACSAPEPAGRASWRETMPAPGPDPALAAAGIPPTASPDLAAGIDTVILLPAQDVVRFVALGDAGQGNDLQYKVGDAMSAICAIRGCDFAVYLGDNFYNDGVNDIDDPQFEEKFELPYANIAFPFYVTLGNHDYGAGGSGYEFWKAPYYIEYTDRSEKWVFPAPFFRVDAGVVELFSLDTNAIVWGFFDDQLAWLNERVPASTAAWTVAFGHHPYLSNGPHGNAGLYDGQNSNGIGDGEYVKEVFDQAICGKVDLYLCGHDHSRQWLEDTCNGTELIVSGAGATTTSLDDTNPVRFQEDTEGFLWVEMDATRFTGVFYNENGVAEFEYTIER
;
A
#
# COMPACT_ATOMS: atom_id res chain seq x y z
N MET A 1 -15.47 -71.46 9.62
CA MET A 1 -14.31 -72.36 9.77
C MET A 1 -13.16 -71.75 8.97
N MET A 2 -12.02 -71.51 9.63
CA MET A 2 -10.67 -71.13 9.10
C MET A 2 -10.54 -69.75 8.40
N THR A 3 -9.74 -68.78 8.89
CA THR A 3 -8.25 -68.71 9.07
C THR A 3 -7.54 -68.78 7.72
N LEU A 4 -6.54 -67.99 7.30
CA LEU A 4 -5.89 -66.71 7.65
C LEU A 4 -4.72 -66.56 6.62
N LEU A 5 -4.35 -65.32 6.28
CA LEU A 5 -3.03 -64.83 5.80
C LEU A 5 -2.42 -65.36 4.47
N ILE A 6 -2.04 -64.42 3.59
CA ILE A 6 -0.62 -64.18 3.19
C ILE A 6 -0.44 -62.66 2.94
N LEU A 7 0.55 -62.06 3.62
CA LEU A 7 1.13 -60.74 3.32
C LEU A 7 2.06 -60.83 2.09
N ALA A 8 2.07 -59.80 1.25
CA ALA A 8 3.24 -59.40 0.46
C ALA A 8 3.35 -57.87 0.46
N ALA A 9 4.54 -57.37 0.81
CA ALA A 9 4.86 -55.96 0.94
C ALA A 9 5.68 -55.45 -0.27
N CYS A 10 5.57 -54.14 -0.49
CA CYS A 10 6.51 -53.20 -1.13
C CYS A 10 6.78 -53.26 -2.65
N SER A 11 6.28 -52.24 -3.35
CA SER A 11 7.10 -51.28 -4.13
C SER A 11 6.23 -50.09 -4.55
N ALA A 12 6.70 -48.88 -4.26
CA ALA A 12 6.06 -47.65 -4.73
C ALA A 12 6.45 -47.41 -6.20
N PRO A 13 5.51 -47.06 -7.10
CA PRO A 13 5.85 -46.42 -8.35
C PRO A 13 6.09 -44.91 -8.13
N GLU A 14 7.19 -44.42 -8.69
CA GLU A 14 7.46 -42.98 -8.84
C GLU A 14 6.29 -42.27 -9.54
N PRO A 15 5.93 -41.03 -9.16
CA PRO A 15 5.02 -40.25 -9.97
C PRO A 15 5.75 -39.78 -11.24
N ALA A 16 5.19 -40.18 -12.38
CA ALA A 16 5.56 -39.72 -13.70
C ALA A 16 5.59 -38.18 -13.77
N GLY A 17 6.56 -37.67 -14.52
CA GLY A 17 6.89 -36.25 -14.64
C GLY A 17 5.69 -35.35 -14.95
N ARG A 18 5.63 -34.23 -14.23
CA ARG A 18 4.78 -33.09 -14.57
C ARG A 18 5.40 -32.36 -15.75
N ALA A 19 4.79 -32.49 -16.92
CA ALA A 19 5.02 -31.57 -18.02
C ALA A 19 4.53 -30.17 -17.60
N SER A 20 5.35 -29.14 -17.88
CA SER A 20 5.03 -27.75 -17.60
C SER A 20 3.81 -27.30 -18.40
N TRP A 21 2.79 -26.83 -17.68
CA TRP A 21 1.55 -26.22 -18.18
C TRP A 21 1.74 -24.94 -19.01
N ARG A 22 3.00 -24.52 -19.26
CA ARG A 22 3.37 -23.22 -19.84
C ARG A 22 3.41 -23.17 -21.38
N GLU A 23 3.22 -24.28 -22.10
CA GLU A 23 3.51 -24.31 -23.55
C GLU A 23 2.29 -24.39 -24.51
N THR A 24 1.04 -24.32 -24.04
CA THR A 24 -0.12 -24.41 -24.97
C THR A 24 -1.26 -23.41 -24.75
N MET A 25 -1.08 -22.34 -23.97
CA MET A 25 -2.05 -21.26 -23.94
C MET A 25 -1.66 -20.18 -24.95
N PRO A 26 -2.56 -19.71 -25.84
CA PRO A 26 -2.36 -18.43 -26.52
C PRO A 26 -2.21 -17.35 -25.44
N ALA A 27 -1.44 -16.30 -25.72
CA ALA A 27 -1.44 -15.09 -24.89
C ALA A 27 -2.90 -14.69 -24.60
N PRO A 28 -3.26 -14.37 -23.33
CA PRO A 28 -4.63 -13.99 -23.01
C PRO A 28 -5.03 -12.84 -23.94
N GLY A 29 -6.15 -13.00 -24.63
CA GLY A 29 -6.75 -11.93 -25.40
C GLY A 29 -7.17 -10.77 -24.48
N PRO A 30 -7.40 -9.57 -25.01
CA PRO A 30 -7.82 -8.42 -24.21
C PRO A 30 -9.07 -8.77 -23.40
N ASP A 31 -9.06 -8.43 -22.12
CA ASP A 31 -10.21 -8.60 -21.23
C ASP A 31 -11.42 -7.85 -21.83
N PRO A 32 -12.56 -8.54 -22.07
CA PRO A 32 -13.77 -7.90 -22.60
C PRO A 32 -14.28 -6.73 -21.73
N ALA A 33 -13.97 -6.68 -20.43
CA ALA A 33 -14.33 -5.56 -19.55
C ALA A 33 -13.46 -4.31 -19.85
N LEU A 34 -12.16 -4.48 -20.06
CA LEU A 34 -11.24 -3.39 -20.44
C LEU A 34 -11.54 -2.84 -21.85
N ALA A 35 -11.93 -3.72 -22.77
CA ALA A 35 -12.35 -3.33 -24.12
C ALA A 35 -13.67 -2.52 -24.11
N ALA A 36 -14.59 -2.81 -23.19
CA ALA A 36 -15.83 -2.05 -23.03
C ALA A 36 -15.59 -0.64 -22.47
N ALA A 37 -14.52 -0.46 -21.68
CA ALA A 37 -14.08 0.84 -21.16
C ALA A 37 -13.20 1.65 -22.14
N GLY A 38 -12.90 1.11 -23.33
CA GLY A 38 -12.08 1.79 -24.34
C GLY A 38 -10.58 1.84 -24.02
N ILE A 39 -10.11 0.98 -23.11
CA ILE A 39 -8.72 0.95 -22.62
C ILE A 39 -7.85 0.23 -23.68
N PRO A 40 -6.77 0.84 -24.18
CA PRO A 40 -5.92 0.23 -25.21
C PRO A 40 -5.16 -1.01 -24.69
N PRO A 41 -4.96 -2.04 -25.54
CA PRO A 41 -4.45 -3.37 -25.13
C PRO A 41 -2.96 -3.43 -24.72
N THR A 42 -2.29 -2.29 -24.54
CA THR A 42 -0.85 -2.19 -24.22
C THR A 42 -0.55 -1.76 -22.79
N ALA A 43 -1.56 -1.54 -21.95
CA ALA A 43 -1.40 -0.97 -20.60
C ALA A 43 -1.63 -1.98 -19.47
N SER A 44 -1.29 -3.26 -19.64
CA SER A 44 -1.17 -4.14 -18.48
C SER A 44 0.10 -3.72 -17.74
N PRO A 45 0.04 -3.37 -16.44
CA PRO A 45 1.25 -3.10 -15.66
C PRO A 45 2.17 -4.33 -15.69
N ASP A 46 3.49 -4.12 -15.76
CA ASP A 46 4.48 -5.20 -15.61
C ASP A 46 4.58 -5.56 -14.12
N LEU A 47 3.53 -6.24 -13.63
CA LEU A 47 3.39 -6.68 -12.24
C LEU A 47 4.40 -7.76 -11.86
N ALA A 48 5.04 -8.41 -12.83
CA ALA A 48 6.02 -9.46 -12.58
C ALA A 48 7.26 -8.95 -11.81
N ALA A 49 7.57 -7.66 -11.89
CA ALA A 49 8.70 -7.05 -11.19
C ALA A 49 8.55 -7.04 -9.65
N GLY A 50 7.32 -7.06 -9.13
CA GLY A 50 7.09 -6.98 -7.68
C GLY A 50 7.36 -8.28 -6.91
N ILE A 51 7.23 -9.43 -7.57
CA ILE A 51 7.16 -10.75 -6.92
C ILE A 51 8.40 -11.09 -6.09
N ASP A 52 9.59 -10.74 -6.58
CA ASP A 52 10.87 -11.04 -5.92
C ASP A 52 11.52 -9.82 -5.24
N THR A 53 10.84 -8.67 -5.23
CA THR A 53 11.40 -7.42 -4.72
C THR A 53 11.25 -7.35 -3.20
N VAL A 54 12.38 -7.48 -2.50
CA VAL A 54 12.49 -7.32 -1.05
C VAL A 54 13.60 -6.34 -0.70
N ILE A 55 13.28 -5.38 0.16
CA ILE A 55 14.25 -4.48 0.78
C ILE A 55 14.55 -5.03 2.17
N LEU A 56 15.81 -5.38 2.43
CA LEU A 56 16.25 -5.86 3.75
C LEU A 56 16.88 -4.70 4.50
N LEU A 57 16.26 -4.28 5.59
CA LEU A 57 16.85 -3.33 6.52
C LEU A 57 17.70 -4.05 7.57
N PRO A 58 18.68 -3.35 8.19
CA PRO A 58 19.36 -3.89 9.35
C PRO A 58 18.35 -4.30 10.42
N ALA A 59 18.50 -5.49 10.99
CA ALA A 59 17.60 -5.96 12.04
C ALA A 59 17.63 -4.99 13.23
N GLN A 60 16.45 -4.50 13.62
CA GLN A 60 16.26 -3.64 14.78
C GLN A 60 15.22 -4.26 15.72
N ASP A 61 15.43 -4.09 17.03
CA ASP A 61 14.46 -4.53 18.05
C ASP A 61 13.27 -3.56 18.16
N VAL A 62 13.44 -2.32 17.68
CA VAL A 62 12.43 -1.28 17.61
C VAL A 62 12.49 -0.62 16.25
N VAL A 63 11.35 -0.49 15.58
CA VAL A 63 11.19 0.19 14.30
C VAL A 63 10.31 1.42 14.49
N ARG A 64 10.73 2.57 13.96
CA ARG A 64 9.99 3.82 14.00
C ARG A 64 9.82 4.38 12.60
N PHE A 65 8.61 4.77 12.23
CA PHE A 65 8.38 5.34 10.90
C PHE A 65 7.25 6.34 10.89
N VAL A 66 7.20 7.14 9.83
CA VAL A 66 6.07 8.01 9.52
C VAL A 66 5.22 7.37 8.41
N ALA A 67 3.91 7.50 8.49
CA ALA A 67 2.99 7.21 7.39
C ALA A 67 2.29 8.51 6.97
N LEU A 68 2.27 8.78 5.66
CA LEU A 68 1.78 10.01 5.04
C LEU A 68 1.30 9.68 3.61
N GLY A 69 0.16 10.19 3.17
CA GLY A 69 -0.34 10.09 1.80
C GLY A 69 -0.81 11.44 1.27
N ASP A 70 -1.09 11.51 -0.03
CA ASP A 70 -1.85 12.60 -0.66
C ASP A 70 -1.21 13.99 -0.44
N ALA A 71 0.11 13.98 -0.35
CA ALA A 71 0.88 15.17 -0.02
C ALA A 71 1.33 15.94 -1.27
N GLY A 72 1.26 15.32 -2.47
CA GLY A 72 1.93 15.72 -3.71
C GLY A 72 1.50 17.05 -4.38
N GLN A 73 1.23 18.10 -3.61
CA GLN A 73 0.70 19.38 -4.08
C GLN A 73 1.78 20.43 -4.28
N GLY A 74 2.90 20.37 -3.54
CA GLY A 74 3.94 21.41 -3.52
C GLY A 74 3.50 22.70 -2.83
N ASN A 75 2.50 22.64 -1.95
CA ASN A 75 1.87 23.80 -1.32
C ASN A 75 2.44 24.06 0.10
N ASP A 76 2.18 25.25 0.66
CA ASP A 76 2.69 25.65 1.98
C ASP A 76 2.33 24.67 3.12
N LEU A 77 1.20 23.97 3.01
CA LEU A 77 0.75 22.99 4.02
C LEU A 77 1.59 21.72 3.96
N GLN A 78 1.94 21.25 2.76
CA GLN A 78 2.88 20.14 2.58
C GLN A 78 4.25 20.46 3.22
N TYR A 79 4.78 21.66 2.99
CA TYR A 79 6.04 22.08 3.59
C TYR A 79 5.96 22.12 5.12
N LYS A 80 4.85 22.61 5.69
CA LYS A 80 4.63 22.58 7.14
C LYS A 80 4.59 21.15 7.70
N VAL A 81 3.87 20.24 7.03
CA VAL A 81 3.84 18.82 7.39
C VAL A 81 5.25 18.22 7.34
N GLY A 82 6.04 18.50 6.28
CA GLY A 82 7.42 18.06 6.16
C GLY A 82 8.33 18.59 7.28
N ASP A 83 8.20 19.87 7.66
CA ASP A 83 8.92 20.46 8.79
C ASP A 83 8.51 19.82 10.13
N ALA A 84 7.22 19.57 10.34
CA ALA A 84 6.72 18.90 11.53
C ALA A 84 7.23 17.44 11.63
N MET A 85 7.23 16.71 10.51
CA MET A 85 7.84 15.37 10.43
C MET A 85 9.32 15.41 10.82
N SER A 86 10.10 16.32 10.23
CA SER A 86 11.53 16.47 10.55
C SER A 86 11.74 16.75 12.05
N ALA A 87 10.97 17.68 12.63
CA ALA A 87 11.07 18.04 14.04
C ALA A 87 10.69 16.87 14.98
N ILE A 88 9.60 16.15 14.69
CA ILE A 88 9.18 15.00 15.49
C ILE A 88 10.19 13.86 15.38
N CYS A 89 10.66 13.54 14.17
CA CYS A 89 11.65 12.49 13.95
C CYS A 89 13.01 12.82 14.59
N ALA A 90 13.40 14.09 14.70
CA ALA A 90 14.60 14.49 15.44
C ALA A 90 14.50 14.23 16.96
N ILE A 91 13.28 14.20 17.51
CA ILE A 91 13.01 13.99 18.95
C ILE A 91 12.74 12.52 19.25
N ARG A 92 11.86 11.88 18.46
CA ARG A 92 11.37 10.52 18.71
C ARG A 92 12.13 9.45 17.95
N GLY A 93 12.88 9.83 16.91
CA GLY A 93 13.50 8.90 15.97
C GLY A 93 12.52 8.44 14.89
N CYS A 94 13.05 8.28 13.68
CA CYS A 94 12.38 7.65 12.53
C CYS A 94 13.45 6.96 11.69
N ASP A 95 13.21 5.70 11.33
CA ASP A 95 14.06 4.89 10.47
C ASP A 95 13.74 5.10 8.98
N PHE A 96 12.47 5.36 8.67
CA PHE A 96 11.95 5.59 7.32
C PHE A 96 10.57 6.27 7.36
N ALA A 97 10.04 6.59 6.18
CA ALA A 97 8.62 6.87 5.97
C ALA A 97 8.00 5.85 5.01
N VAL A 98 6.69 5.63 5.12
CA VAL A 98 5.86 5.01 4.08
C VAL A 98 5.01 6.10 3.44
N TYR A 99 5.13 6.28 2.13
CA TYR A 99 4.40 7.30 1.36
C TYR A 99 3.24 6.61 0.63
N LEU A 100 2.01 6.94 1.02
CA LEU A 100 0.78 6.19 0.76
C LEU A 100 0.09 6.55 -0.58
N GLY A 101 0.86 6.99 -1.58
CA GLY A 101 0.33 7.33 -2.90
C GLY A 101 -0.13 8.78 -3.04
N ASP A 102 -0.51 9.10 -4.28
CA ASP A 102 -0.77 10.45 -4.78
C ASP A 102 0.39 11.41 -4.47
N ASN A 103 1.54 10.96 -4.97
CA ASN A 103 2.82 11.62 -4.76
C ASN A 103 2.97 12.89 -5.61
N PHE A 104 2.27 12.96 -6.76
CA PHE A 104 2.27 14.15 -7.62
C PHE A 104 0.88 14.46 -8.22
N TYR A 105 0.19 15.44 -7.67
CA TYR A 105 -1.10 15.91 -8.18
C TYR A 105 -0.97 16.82 -9.40
N ASN A 106 -1.90 16.84 -10.36
CA ASN A 106 -3.08 15.98 -10.46
C ASN A 106 -2.90 14.83 -11.46
N ASP A 107 -1.75 14.75 -12.13
CA ASP A 107 -1.57 13.89 -13.30
C ASP A 107 -0.26 13.10 -13.25
N GLY A 108 0.37 12.98 -12.09
CA GLY A 108 1.65 12.28 -11.97
C GLY A 108 2.77 12.99 -12.73
N VAL A 109 3.84 12.26 -13.00
CA VAL A 109 5.00 12.75 -13.78
C VAL A 109 4.94 12.27 -15.23
N ASN A 110 5.57 13.03 -16.13
CA ASN A 110 5.60 12.70 -17.56
C ASN A 110 6.88 12.01 -18.02
N ASP A 111 7.96 12.16 -17.25
CA ASP A 111 9.24 11.49 -17.41
C ASP A 111 10.06 11.61 -16.11
N ILE A 112 11.28 11.07 -16.13
CA ILE A 112 12.19 11.06 -14.98
C ILE A 112 12.84 12.43 -14.69
N ASP A 113 12.82 13.38 -15.63
CA ASP A 113 13.35 14.75 -15.49
C ASP A 113 12.22 15.75 -15.13
N ASP A 114 11.00 15.28 -14.87
CA ASP A 114 9.84 16.12 -14.55
C ASP A 114 10.11 16.92 -13.26
N PRO A 115 9.98 18.27 -13.28
CA PRO A 115 10.30 19.12 -12.13
C PRO A 115 9.44 18.84 -10.90
N GLN A 116 8.32 18.13 -11.05
CA GLN A 116 7.47 17.76 -9.93
C GLN A 116 8.20 16.92 -8.88
N PHE A 117 9.17 16.08 -9.26
CA PHE A 117 9.99 15.37 -8.29
C PHE A 117 10.71 16.34 -7.34
N GLU A 118 11.31 17.40 -7.87
CA GLU A 118 11.99 18.41 -7.06
C GLU A 118 10.98 19.25 -6.27
N GLU A 119 9.98 19.81 -6.96
CA GLU A 119 9.06 20.80 -6.41
C GLU A 119 8.10 20.24 -5.35
N LYS A 120 7.73 18.96 -5.47
CA LYS A 120 6.69 18.32 -4.66
C LYS A 120 7.18 17.15 -3.82
N PHE A 121 8.44 16.73 -3.95
CA PHE A 121 9.02 15.72 -3.07
C PHE A 121 10.37 16.17 -2.48
N GLU A 122 11.36 16.51 -3.30
CA GLU A 122 12.70 16.79 -2.75
C GLU A 122 12.72 18.02 -1.85
N LEU A 123 12.09 19.13 -2.31
CA LEU A 123 12.06 20.39 -1.57
C LEU A 123 11.18 20.36 -0.31
N PRO A 124 9.91 19.87 -0.34
CA PRO A 124 9.09 19.78 0.88
C PRO A 124 9.72 18.92 1.98
N TYR A 125 10.52 17.91 1.61
CA TYR A 125 11.17 16.99 2.53
C TYR A 125 12.69 17.16 2.58
N ALA A 126 13.22 18.34 2.26
CA ALA A 126 14.67 18.59 2.19
C ALA A 126 15.39 18.39 3.54
N ASN A 127 14.69 18.59 4.66
CA ASN A 127 15.20 18.42 6.02
C ASN A 127 15.08 16.98 6.56
N ILE A 128 14.75 16.02 5.69
CA ILE A 128 14.58 14.60 6.03
C ILE A 128 15.58 13.78 5.22
N ALA A 129 16.35 12.94 5.94
CA ALA A 129 17.42 12.14 5.35
C ALA A 129 17.12 10.63 5.28
N PHE A 130 16.09 10.15 5.99
CA PHE A 130 15.70 8.74 5.96
C PHE A 130 14.90 8.42 4.68
N PRO A 131 14.88 7.15 4.22
CA PRO A 131 14.18 6.77 3.01
C PRO A 131 12.65 6.83 3.16
N PHE A 132 11.98 7.07 2.04
CA PHE A 132 10.54 6.98 1.83
C PHE A 132 10.27 5.74 0.99
N TYR A 133 9.59 4.76 1.56
CA TYR A 133 9.04 3.62 0.82
C TYR A 133 7.72 4.02 0.22
N VAL A 134 7.70 4.19 -1.09
CA VAL A 134 6.58 4.79 -1.80
C VAL A 134 5.63 3.71 -2.32
N THR A 135 4.33 3.99 -2.33
CA THR A 135 3.37 3.36 -3.23
C THR A 135 2.76 4.42 -4.14
N LEU A 136 2.10 4.02 -5.22
CA LEU A 136 1.44 4.94 -6.15
C LEU A 136 -0.07 5.01 -5.88
N GLY A 137 -0.62 6.20 -6.06
CA GLY A 137 -2.06 6.46 -6.05
C GLY A 137 -2.64 6.64 -7.45
N ASN A 138 -3.93 6.95 -7.52
CA ASN A 138 -4.63 7.13 -8.80
C ASN A 138 -4.13 8.38 -9.55
N HIS A 139 -3.71 9.45 -8.86
CA HIS A 139 -3.14 10.62 -9.52
C HIS A 139 -1.75 10.37 -10.09
N ASP A 140 -0.97 9.47 -9.50
CA ASP A 140 0.34 9.08 -10.04
C ASP A 140 0.23 8.34 -11.39
N TYR A 141 -0.85 7.59 -11.54
CA TYR A 141 -1.27 6.97 -12.79
C TYR A 141 -2.11 7.89 -13.68
N GLY A 142 -2.08 9.20 -13.44
CA GLY A 142 -2.54 10.24 -14.36
C GLY A 142 -4.03 10.23 -14.70
N ALA A 143 -4.34 10.68 -15.91
CA ALA A 143 -5.70 10.79 -16.45
C ALA A 143 -6.69 11.59 -15.56
N GLY A 144 -6.24 12.72 -15.04
CA GLY A 144 -6.99 13.59 -14.14
C GLY A 144 -7.37 12.92 -12.82
N GLY A 145 -6.56 11.97 -12.34
CA GLY A 145 -6.87 11.14 -11.17
C GLY A 145 -7.70 9.90 -11.47
N SER A 146 -7.98 9.57 -12.74
CA SER A 146 -8.64 8.30 -13.04
C SER A 146 -7.68 7.11 -12.89
N GLY A 147 -6.37 7.31 -13.03
CA GLY A 147 -5.37 6.30 -12.67
C GLY A 147 -5.21 5.13 -13.65
N TYR A 148 -5.50 5.29 -14.95
CA TYR A 148 -5.32 4.21 -15.93
C TYR A 148 -4.03 4.31 -16.76
N GLU A 149 -3.14 5.28 -16.50
CA GLU A 149 -1.89 5.48 -17.24
C GLU A 149 -0.72 4.66 -16.67
N PHE A 150 -0.89 3.33 -16.60
CA PHE A 150 0.09 2.40 -15.98
C PHE A 150 1.53 2.48 -16.53
N TRP A 151 1.71 3.02 -17.75
CA TRP A 151 3.02 3.27 -18.34
C TRP A 151 3.83 4.36 -17.63
N LYS A 152 3.24 5.07 -16.65
CA LYS A 152 3.95 6.07 -15.84
C LYS A 152 4.77 5.47 -14.71
N ALA A 153 4.41 4.29 -14.17
CA ALA A 153 5.13 3.66 -13.07
C ALA A 153 6.66 3.55 -13.27
N PRO A 154 7.18 3.21 -14.47
CA PRO A 154 8.62 3.19 -14.72
C PRO A 154 9.35 4.49 -14.36
N TYR A 155 8.75 5.68 -14.53
CA TYR A 155 9.39 6.95 -14.19
C TYR A 155 9.67 7.07 -12.68
N TYR A 156 8.73 6.61 -11.86
CA TYR A 156 8.86 6.57 -10.41
C TYR A 156 9.90 5.53 -9.97
N ILE A 157 9.97 4.39 -10.68
CA ILE A 157 10.95 3.34 -10.41
C ILE A 157 12.35 3.85 -10.69
N GLU A 158 12.57 4.39 -11.89
CA GLU A 158 13.87 4.92 -12.30
C GLU A 158 14.32 6.11 -11.42
N TYR A 159 13.38 6.89 -10.86
CA TYR A 159 13.72 7.97 -9.94
C TYR A 159 14.36 7.49 -8.62
N THR A 160 14.15 6.21 -8.26
CA THR A 160 14.86 5.57 -7.12
C THR A 160 16.38 5.63 -7.29
N ASP A 161 16.90 5.59 -8.53
CA ASP A 161 18.34 5.69 -8.79
C ASP A 161 18.87 7.13 -8.72
N ARG A 162 17.99 8.14 -8.60
CA ARG A 162 18.35 9.57 -8.61
C ARG A 162 18.26 10.23 -7.24
N SER A 163 17.36 9.77 -6.39
CA SER A 163 17.16 10.33 -5.05
C SER A 163 17.85 9.48 -3.99
N GLU A 164 18.41 10.14 -2.98
CA GLU A 164 18.96 9.43 -1.80
C GLU A 164 17.87 8.93 -0.85
N LYS A 165 16.62 9.40 -1.01
CA LYS A 165 15.51 9.10 -0.08
C LYS A 165 14.25 8.56 -0.76
N TRP A 166 14.06 8.70 -2.07
CA TRP A 166 12.94 8.07 -2.77
C TRP A 166 13.20 6.58 -3.02
N VAL A 167 12.34 5.70 -2.53
CA VAL A 167 12.46 4.24 -2.75
C VAL A 167 11.14 3.66 -3.27
N PHE A 168 11.09 3.41 -4.57
CA PHE A 168 9.99 2.74 -5.26
C PHE A 168 10.53 1.70 -6.25
N PRO A 169 10.93 0.50 -5.79
CA PRO A 169 11.62 -0.46 -6.65
C PRO A 169 10.69 -1.22 -7.62
N ALA A 170 9.39 -1.29 -7.31
CA ALA A 170 8.37 -1.99 -8.09
C ALA A 170 6.97 -1.52 -7.67
N PRO A 171 5.91 -1.76 -8.47
CA PRO A 171 4.54 -1.38 -8.12
C PRO A 171 4.03 -1.94 -6.79
N PHE A 172 4.45 -3.16 -6.46
CA PHE A 172 4.25 -3.76 -5.13
C PHE A 172 5.55 -4.47 -4.72
N PHE A 173 5.86 -4.45 -3.44
CA PHE A 173 7.11 -4.97 -2.89
C PHE A 173 6.99 -5.15 -1.38
N ARG A 174 8.02 -5.72 -0.75
CA ARG A 174 8.07 -5.82 0.71
C ARG A 174 9.36 -5.27 1.31
N VAL A 175 9.26 -4.81 2.55
CA VAL A 175 10.38 -4.34 3.37
C VAL A 175 10.46 -5.20 4.62
N ASP A 176 11.58 -5.88 4.81
CA ASP A 176 11.88 -6.60 6.05
C ASP A 176 12.67 -5.64 6.96
N ALA A 177 12.03 -5.19 8.03
CA ALA A 177 12.60 -4.32 9.06
C ALA A 177 12.88 -5.07 10.37
N GLY A 178 13.05 -6.40 10.32
CA GLY A 178 13.30 -7.23 11.49
C GLY A 178 12.01 -7.54 12.25
N VAL A 179 11.67 -6.73 13.27
CA VAL A 179 10.43 -6.95 14.05
C VAL A 179 9.15 -6.59 13.29
N VAL A 180 9.28 -5.90 12.15
CA VAL A 180 8.16 -5.53 11.26
C VAL A 180 8.47 -5.98 9.83
N GLU A 181 7.51 -6.62 9.16
CA GLU A 181 7.53 -6.83 7.70
C GLU A 181 6.41 -6.00 7.07
N LEU A 182 6.78 -5.13 6.12
CA LEU A 182 5.86 -4.23 5.43
C LEU A 182 5.61 -4.70 4.00
N PHE A 183 4.37 -4.60 3.52
CA PHE A 183 3.92 -4.97 2.18
C PHE A 183 3.32 -3.75 1.49
N SER A 184 4.06 -3.18 0.53
CA SER A 184 3.57 -2.11 -0.35
C SER A 184 2.65 -2.71 -1.40
N LEU A 185 1.45 -2.15 -1.55
CA LEU A 185 0.42 -2.61 -2.48
C LEU A 185 0.18 -1.58 -3.58
N ASP A 186 0.09 -2.04 -4.83
CA ASP A 186 -0.49 -1.24 -5.92
C ASP A 186 -2.00 -1.42 -5.91
N THR A 187 -2.68 -0.67 -5.05
CA THR A 187 -4.14 -0.71 -4.96
C THR A 187 -4.82 -0.11 -6.19
N ASN A 188 -4.16 0.77 -6.94
CA ASN A 188 -4.73 1.36 -8.14
C ASN A 188 -4.81 0.31 -9.26
N ALA A 189 -3.79 -0.53 -9.44
CA ALA A 189 -3.86 -1.69 -10.32
C ALA A 189 -5.02 -2.64 -9.92
N ILE A 190 -5.24 -2.85 -8.61
CA ILE A 190 -6.36 -3.67 -8.10
C ILE A 190 -7.72 -3.05 -8.48
N VAL A 191 -7.91 -1.74 -8.28
CA VAL A 191 -9.14 -1.02 -8.67
C VAL A 191 -9.50 -1.23 -10.15
N TRP A 192 -8.49 -1.34 -11.01
CA TRP A 192 -8.64 -1.57 -12.45
C TRP A 192 -8.66 -3.04 -12.87
N GLY A 193 -8.68 -3.99 -11.92
CA GLY A 193 -8.78 -5.43 -12.18
C GLY A 193 -7.44 -6.13 -12.46
N PHE A 194 -6.32 -5.44 -12.32
CA PHE A 194 -4.98 -6.00 -12.51
C PHE A 194 -4.40 -6.49 -11.18
N PHE A 195 -4.94 -7.59 -10.63
CA PHE A 195 -4.57 -8.05 -9.29
C PHE A 195 -4.11 -9.50 -9.18
N ASP A 196 -4.24 -10.35 -10.21
CA ASP A 196 -3.95 -11.79 -10.11
C ASP A 196 -2.54 -12.08 -9.56
N ASP A 197 -1.51 -11.44 -10.12
CA ASP A 197 -0.12 -11.64 -9.69
C ASP A 197 0.11 -11.13 -8.26
N GLN A 198 -0.43 -9.95 -7.93
CA GLN A 198 -0.29 -9.35 -6.61
C GLN A 198 -1.06 -10.16 -5.55
N LEU A 199 -2.26 -10.66 -5.86
CA LEU A 199 -3.05 -11.52 -4.98
C LEU A 199 -2.36 -12.87 -4.74
N ALA A 200 -1.79 -13.47 -5.79
CA ALA A 200 -0.99 -14.70 -5.65
C ALA A 200 0.24 -14.46 -4.77
N TRP A 201 0.95 -13.36 -4.99
CA TRP A 201 2.10 -12.94 -4.20
C TRP A 201 1.73 -12.71 -2.72
N LEU A 202 0.65 -11.99 -2.43
CA LEU A 202 0.17 -11.75 -1.06
C LEU A 202 -0.18 -13.07 -0.36
N ASN A 203 -0.90 -13.96 -1.04
CA ASN A 203 -1.28 -15.26 -0.49
C ASN A 203 -0.08 -16.18 -0.20
N GLU A 204 1.04 -15.98 -0.90
CA GLU A 204 2.30 -16.68 -0.62
C GLU A 204 3.08 -16.02 0.52
N ARG A 205 3.27 -14.69 0.45
CA ARG A 205 4.27 -13.98 1.27
C ARG A 205 3.75 -13.52 2.61
N VAL A 206 2.49 -13.06 2.72
CA VAL A 206 1.93 -12.63 4.01
C VAL A 206 1.94 -13.77 5.05
N PRO A 207 1.46 -14.99 4.74
CA PRO A 207 1.49 -16.09 5.72
C PRO A 207 2.90 -16.65 5.99
N ALA A 208 3.88 -16.31 5.16
CA ALA A 208 5.27 -16.72 5.31
C ALA A 208 6.10 -15.76 6.18
N SER A 209 5.56 -14.58 6.51
CA SER A 209 6.18 -13.62 7.41
C SER A 209 6.46 -14.26 8.76
N THR A 210 7.65 -13.96 9.30
CA THR A 210 8.04 -14.35 10.67
C THR A 210 8.27 -13.14 11.57
N ALA A 211 8.02 -11.94 11.06
CA ALA A 211 8.10 -10.71 11.84
C ALA A 211 7.07 -10.73 12.97
N ALA A 212 7.33 -9.94 14.02
CA ALA A 212 6.32 -9.74 15.04
C ALA A 212 5.12 -9.06 14.39
N TRP A 213 5.31 -7.90 13.76
CA TRP A 213 4.23 -7.17 13.11
C TRP A 213 4.27 -7.32 11.60
N THR A 214 3.11 -7.57 11.00
CA THR A 214 2.94 -7.53 9.54
C THR A 214 2.06 -6.34 9.17
N VAL A 215 2.57 -5.46 8.32
CA VAL A 215 1.89 -4.21 7.92
C VAL A 215 1.69 -4.22 6.42
N ALA A 216 0.47 -4.02 5.95
CA ALA A 216 0.22 -3.68 4.54
C ALA A 216 0.05 -2.16 4.40
N PHE A 217 0.50 -1.59 3.28
CA PHE A 217 0.24 -0.21 2.97
C PHE A 217 -0.03 -0.01 1.48
N GLY A 218 -0.95 0.89 1.16
CA GLY A 218 -1.44 1.13 -0.20
C GLY A 218 -2.05 2.52 -0.29
N HIS A 219 -2.74 2.81 -1.40
CA HIS A 219 -3.38 4.10 -1.59
C HIS A 219 -4.86 4.08 -1.16
N HIS A 220 -5.65 3.17 -1.72
CA HIS A 220 -7.11 3.17 -1.51
C HIS A 220 -7.53 2.53 -0.18
N PRO A 221 -8.52 3.09 0.55
CA PRO A 221 -8.93 2.61 1.87
C PRO A 221 -9.84 1.38 1.81
N TYR A 222 -9.72 0.46 2.76
CA TYR A 222 -10.72 -0.60 2.91
C TYR A 222 -12.02 -0.07 3.54
N LEU A 223 -11.90 0.68 4.63
CA LEU A 223 -12.97 1.49 5.23
C LEU A 223 -12.50 2.94 5.34
N SER A 224 -13.39 3.88 5.10
CA SER A 224 -13.13 5.31 5.27
C SER A 224 -14.41 6.11 5.44
N ASN A 225 -14.31 7.15 6.25
CA ASN A 225 -15.31 8.19 6.48
C ASN A 225 -15.18 9.39 5.53
N GLY A 226 -14.20 9.37 4.63
CA GLY A 226 -14.02 10.40 3.61
C GLY A 226 -14.97 10.24 2.41
N PRO A 227 -14.94 11.20 1.48
CA PRO A 227 -15.86 11.25 0.34
C PRO A 227 -15.73 10.07 -0.62
N HIS A 228 -14.56 9.44 -0.74
CA HIS A 228 -14.37 8.26 -1.59
C HIS A 228 -14.98 7.01 -0.95
N GLY A 229 -14.82 6.85 0.37
CA GLY A 229 -15.58 5.88 1.16
C GLY A 229 -15.02 4.46 1.16
N ASN A 230 -15.90 3.47 1.37
CA ASN A 230 -15.50 2.08 1.63
C ASN A 230 -15.24 1.29 0.33
N ALA A 231 -14.28 0.35 0.39
CA ALA A 231 -14.00 -0.56 -0.70
C ALA A 231 -15.26 -1.36 -1.10
N GLY A 232 -15.54 -1.41 -2.41
CA GLY A 232 -16.75 -2.01 -2.99
C GLY A 232 -17.90 -1.02 -3.21
N LEU A 233 -17.73 0.24 -2.81
CA LEU A 233 -18.67 1.31 -3.11
C LEU A 233 -17.98 2.69 -3.22
N TYR A 234 -16.76 2.74 -3.78
CA TYR A 234 -16.04 4.00 -3.91
C TYR A 234 -16.85 5.03 -4.71
N ASP A 235 -16.84 6.28 -4.23
CA ASP A 235 -17.61 7.41 -4.76
C ASP A 235 -19.13 7.16 -4.87
N GLY A 236 -19.66 6.19 -4.11
CA GLY A 236 -21.05 5.75 -4.22
C GLY A 236 -21.37 5.04 -5.54
N GLN A 237 -20.36 4.58 -6.27
CA GLN A 237 -20.51 3.91 -7.55
C GLN A 237 -20.82 2.42 -7.38
N ASN A 238 -21.53 1.86 -8.36
CA ASN A 238 -21.74 0.42 -8.52
C ASN A 238 -21.53 0.13 -10.01
N SER A 239 -20.27 -0.07 -10.38
CA SER A 239 -19.78 -0.18 -11.75
C SER A 239 -19.46 -1.63 -12.16
N ASN A 240 -19.93 -2.61 -11.38
CA ASN A 240 -19.64 -4.04 -11.54
C ASN A 240 -18.13 -4.34 -11.50
N GLY A 241 -17.42 -3.65 -10.59
CA GLY A 241 -16.09 -4.04 -10.13
C GLY A 241 -14.94 -3.11 -10.52
N ILE A 242 -15.00 -2.51 -11.71
CA ILE A 242 -13.95 -1.57 -12.15
C ILE A 242 -14.25 -0.18 -11.58
N GLY A 243 -13.32 0.37 -10.80
CA GLY A 243 -13.42 1.73 -10.28
C GLY A 243 -14.27 1.91 -9.02
N ASP A 244 -15.18 0.98 -8.69
CA ASP A 244 -16.01 1.03 -7.46
C ASP A 244 -15.33 0.39 -6.24
N GLY A 245 -14.13 -0.17 -6.41
CA GLY A 245 -13.37 -0.81 -5.34
C GLY A 245 -13.81 -2.23 -5.00
N GLU A 246 -14.68 -2.89 -5.78
CA GLU A 246 -15.08 -4.29 -5.52
C GLU A 246 -13.86 -5.21 -5.51
N TYR A 247 -12.92 -5.02 -6.45
CA TYR A 247 -11.68 -5.80 -6.49
C TYR A 247 -10.75 -5.50 -5.33
N VAL A 248 -10.71 -4.25 -4.82
CA VAL A 248 -9.95 -3.92 -3.61
C VAL A 248 -10.54 -4.69 -2.44
N LYS A 249 -11.86 -4.64 -2.27
CA LYS A 249 -12.56 -5.41 -1.24
C LYS A 249 -12.28 -6.91 -1.36
N GLU A 250 -12.36 -7.46 -2.57
CA GLU A 250 -12.10 -8.88 -2.84
C GLU A 250 -10.68 -9.29 -2.46
N VAL A 251 -9.66 -8.56 -2.91
CA VAL A 251 -8.25 -8.86 -2.60
C VAL A 251 -8.01 -8.75 -1.09
N PHE A 252 -8.61 -7.76 -0.43
CA PHE A 252 -8.43 -7.53 0.99
C PHE A 252 -9.07 -8.63 1.83
N ASP A 253 -10.33 -8.98 1.55
CA ASP A 253 -11.03 -10.09 2.19
C ASP A 253 -10.24 -11.40 2.04
N GLN A 254 -9.61 -11.60 0.88
CA GLN A 254 -8.85 -12.81 0.61
C GLN A 254 -7.46 -12.83 1.23
N ALA A 255 -6.71 -11.73 1.24
CA ALA A 255 -5.27 -11.76 1.49
C ALA A 255 -4.76 -10.83 2.59
N ILE A 256 -5.55 -9.85 3.03
CA ILE A 256 -5.13 -8.84 4.01
C ILE A 256 -5.88 -9.00 5.34
N CYS A 257 -7.21 -9.04 5.29
CA CYS A 257 -8.08 -9.02 6.45
C CYS A 257 -7.87 -10.23 7.37
N GLY A 258 -7.45 -9.95 8.60
CA GLY A 258 -7.11 -10.95 9.61
C GLY A 258 -5.80 -11.71 9.33
N LYS A 259 -5.04 -11.28 8.32
CA LYS A 259 -3.76 -11.87 7.91
C LYS A 259 -2.57 -10.94 8.12
N VAL A 260 -2.83 -9.63 8.16
CA VAL A 260 -1.87 -8.60 8.59
C VAL A 260 -2.41 -7.90 9.83
N ASP A 261 -1.54 -7.27 10.60
CA ASP A 261 -1.92 -6.53 11.80
C ASP A 261 -2.51 -5.17 11.48
N LEU A 262 -1.90 -4.46 10.52
CA LEU A 262 -2.29 -3.10 10.13
C LEU A 262 -2.38 -2.96 8.63
N TYR A 263 -3.34 -2.15 8.19
CA TYR A 263 -3.38 -1.57 6.87
C TYR A 263 -3.34 -0.03 6.94
N LEU A 264 -2.36 0.56 6.26
CA LEU A 264 -2.17 2.01 6.17
C LEU A 264 -2.49 2.50 4.76
N CYS A 265 -3.27 3.58 4.63
CA CYS A 265 -3.65 4.12 3.33
C CYS A 265 -3.85 5.64 3.31
N GLY A 266 -4.01 6.19 2.11
CA GLY A 266 -4.32 7.59 1.83
C GLY A 266 -5.69 7.72 1.15
N HIS A 267 -5.70 8.40 0.00
CA HIS A 267 -6.81 8.63 -0.94
C HIS A 267 -7.92 9.53 -0.41
N ASP A 268 -8.49 9.20 0.74
CA ASP A 268 -9.36 10.12 1.44
C ASP A 268 -8.51 11.11 2.23
N HIS A 269 -8.65 12.40 1.89
CA HIS A 269 -7.78 13.46 2.39
C HIS A 269 -8.08 13.81 3.85
N SER A 270 -7.69 12.93 4.76
CA SER A 270 -8.03 12.99 6.19
C SER A 270 -7.11 12.08 7.00
N ARG A 271 -7.22 12.16 8.33
CA ARG A 271 -6.55 11.25 9.26
C ARG A 271 -7.60 10.49 10.02
N GLN A 272 -7.55 9.17 9.98
CA GLN A 272 -8.56 8.31 10.60
C GLN A 272 -7.91 7.07 11.20
N TRP A 273 -8.41 6.64 12.35
CA TRP A 273 -8.20 5.29 12.87
C TRP A 273 -9.57 4.70 13.17
N LEU A 274 -9.96 3.72 12.36
CA LEU A 274 -11.28 3.10 12.43
C LEU A 274 -11.39 2.25 13.71
N GLU A 275 -12.58 2.19 14.32
CA GLU A 275 -12.84 1.27 15.44
C GLU A 275 -13.17 -0.14 14.92
N ASP A 276 -13.89 -0.23 13.80
CA ASP A 276 -14.12 -1.49 13.11
C ASP A 276 -12.84 -1.97 12.41
N THR A 277 -12.56 -3.26 12.55
CA THR A 277 -11.38 -3.91 11.97
C THR A 277 -11.77 -4.80 10.80
N CYS A 278 -10.83 -5.05 9.88
CA CYS A 278 -11.02 -6.08 8.88
C CYS A 278 -10.56 -7.44 9.41
N ASN A 279 -11.47 -8.17 10.08
CA ASN A 279 -11.18 -9.46 10.73
C ASN A 279 -10.00 -9.39 11.72
N GLY A 280 -9.86 -8.29 12.45
CA GLY A 280 -8.75 -8.06 13.40
C GLY A 280 -7.59 -7.24 12.84
N THR A 281 -7.55 -6.97 11.53
CA THR A 281 -6.61 -6.00 10.94
C THR A 281 -7.06 -4.57 11.25
N GLU A 282 -6.19 -3.78 11.89
CA GLU A 282 -6.40 -2.36 12.15
C GLU A 282 -6.35 -1.56 10.83
N LEU A 283 -7.24 -0.59 10.68
CA LEU A 283 -7.39 0.21 9.47
C LEU A 283 -7.10 1.68 9.82
N ILE A 284 -6.14 2.28 9.13
CA ILE A 284 -5.69 3.64 9.40
C ILE A 284 -5.54 4.41 8.09
N VAL A 285 -6.25 5.54 7.98
CA VAL A 285 -6.13 6.49 6.87
C VAL A 285 -5.22 7.64 7.32
N SER A 286 -4.22 7.98 6.51
CA SER A 286 -3.30 9.10 6.76
C SER A 286 -3.04 9.88 5.47
N GLY A 287 -4.11 10.29 4.79
CA GLY A 287 -4.10 11.02 3.51
C GLY A 287 -4.17 12.54 3.64
N ALA A 288 -3.85 13.12 4.81
CA ALA A 288 -3.95 14.57 5.00
C ALA A 288 -2.60 15.27 4.81
N GLY A 289 -1.78 14.84 3.84
CA GLY A 289 -0.41 15.30 3.74
C GLY A 289 -0.22 16.74 3.23
N ALA A 290 -1.21 17.29 2.54
CA ALA A 290 -1.14 18.65 1.98
C ALA A 290 -2.49 19.35 1.81
N THR A 291 -3.60 18.59 1.81
CA THR A 291 -4.97 19.09 1.73
C THR A 291 -5.87 18.15 2.50
N THR A 292 -7.07 18.63 2.86
CA THR A 292 -8.09 17.80 3.49
C THR A 292 -9.45 17.87 2.78
N THR A 293 -10.27 16.87 3.02
CA THR A 293 -11.68 16.78 2.63
C THR A 293 -12.55 16.58 3.86
N SER A 294 -13.80 17.03 3.79
CA SER A 294 -14.77 16.81 4.87
C SER A 294 -14.98 15.33 5.15
N LEU A 295 -15.17 15.01 6.43
CA LEU A 295 -15.50 13.68 6.91
C LEU A 295 -16.99 13.55 7.23
N ASP A 296 -17.53 12.36 7.02
CA ASP A 296 -18.86 11.93 7.47
C ASP A 296 -18.74 10.82 8.53
N ASP A 297 -19.70 10.66 9.42
CA ASP A 297 -19.67 9.60 10.46
C ASP A 297 -20.24 8.26 9.96
N THR A 298 -19.75 7.75 8.82
CA THR A 298 -20.30 6.53 8.18
C THR A 298 -19.82 5.23 8.83
N ASN A 299 -18.60 5.21 9.37
CA ASN A 299 -18.01 4.10 10.11
C ASN A 299 -17.62 4.56 11.54
N PRO A 300 -17.70 3.67 12.55
CA PRO A 300 -17.16 3.93 13.89
C PRO A 300 -15.64 4.19 13.87
N VAL A 301 -15.18 5.19 14.62
CA VAL A 301 -13.76 5.60 14.66
C VAL A 301 -13.25 5.72 16.09
N ARG A 302 -11.98 5.36 16.29
CA ARG A 302 -11.21 5.76 17.48
C ARG A 302 -10.78 7.22 17.40
N PHE A 303 -10.47 7.67 16.17
CA PHE A 303 -10.05 9.01 15.85
C PHE A 303 -10.37 9.33 14.40
N GLN A 304 -10.78 10.57 14.13
CA GLN A 304 -10.75 11.14 12.80
C GLN A 304 -10.61 12.67 12.89
N GLU A 305 -9.87 13.27 11.96
CA GLU A 305 -9.76 14.72 11.79
C GLU A 305 -9.53 15.08 10.31
N ASP A 306 -10.07 16.23 9.89
CA ASP A 306 -9.94 16.81 8.56
C ASP A 306 -8.93 17.98 8.52
N THR A 307 -7.88 17.90 9.34
CA THR A 307 -6.72 18.80 9.32
C THR A 307 -5.46 18.08 8.84
N GLU A 308 -4.54 18.81 8.24
CA GLU A 308 -3.31 18.25 7.66
C GLU A 308 -2.39 17.65 8.73
N GLY A 309 -1.64 16.62 8.36
CA GLY A 309 -0.77 15.93 9.29
C GLY A 309 -0.31 14.56 8.81
N PHE A 310 0.19 13.77 9.75
CA PHE A 310 0.77 12.47 9.49
C PHE A 310 0.64 11.56 10.71
N LEU A 311 0.80 10.26 10.48
CA LEU A 311 0.92 9.27 11.54
C LEU A 311 2.41 9.00 11.83
N TRP A 312 2.82 9.09 13.08
CA TRP A 312 4.09 8.53 13.55
C TRP A 312 3.84 7.19 14.24
N VAL A 313 4.73 6.23 14.01
CA VAL A 313 4.61 4.84 14.49
C VAL A 313 5.91 4.42 15.18
N GLU A 314 5.77 3.68 16.28
CA GLU A 314 6.84 2.90 16.90
C GLU A 314 6.35 1.47 17.18
N MET A 315 7.19 0.49 16.85
CA MET A 315 6.91 -0.93 17.05
C MET A 315 8.12 -1.64 17.65
N ASP A 316 7.90 -2.40 18.73
CA ASP A 316 8.81 -3.45 19.19
C ASP A 316 8.13 -4.83 19.02
N ALA A 317 8.79 -5.92 19.40
CA ALA A 317 8.23 -7.28 19.23
C ALA A 317 6.87 -7.54 19.92
N THR A 318 6.46 -6.69 20.86
CA THR A 318 5.27 -6.86 21.72
C THR A 318 4.30 -5.69 21.68
N ARG A 319 4.73 -4.53 21.20
CA ARG A 319 3.96 -3.29 21.24
C ARG A 319 4.01 -2.55 19.90
N PHE A 320 2.88 -2.01 19.51
CA PHE A 320 2.73 -0.99 18.48
C PHE A 320 2.12 0.27 19.10
N THR A 321 2.69 1.43 18.83
CA THR A 321 2.14 2.74 19.22
C THR A 321 2.05 3.62 17.97
N GLY A 322 0.85 4.16 17.72
CA GLY A 322 0.59 5.14 16.66
C GLY A 322 0.19 6.49 17.25
N VAL A 323 0.72 7.57 16.70
CA VAL A 323 0.42 8.96 17.12
C VAL A 323 0.12 9.81 15.90
N PHE A 324 -1.08 10.38 15.85
CA PHE A 324 -1.39 11.39 14.84
C PHE A 324 -0.89 12.76 15.28
N TYR A 325 -0.10 13.37 14.41
CA TYR A 325 0.36 14.74 14.53
C TYR A 325 -0.33 15.59 13.47
N ASN A 326 -0.66 16.84 13.80
CA ASN A 326 -1.08 17.83 12.81
C ASN A 326 0.12 18.53 12.15
N GLU A 327 -0.16 19.45 11.23
CA GLU A 327 0.82 20.21 10.46
C GLU A 327 1.72 21.12 11.31
N ASN A 328 1.37 21.35 12.58
CA ASN A 328 2.18 22.09 13.54
C ASN A 328 2.98 21.16 14.49
N GLY A 329 2.93 19.84 14.27
CA GLY A 329 3.60 18.86 15.14
C GLY A 329 2.93 18.69 16.50
N VAL A 330 1.65 19.05 16.64
CA VAL A 330 0.87 18.80 17.86
C VAL A 330 0.29 17.39 17.79
N ALA A 331 0.53 16.59 18.82
CA ALA A 331 -0.09 15.27 18.95
C ALA A 331 -1.59 15.43 19.29
N GLU A 332 -2.44 14.85 18.48
CA GLU A 332 -3.90 14.95 18.61
C GLU A 332 -4.53 13.63 19.04
N PHE A 333 -3.88 12.51 18.72
CA PHE A 333 -4.31 11.18 19.11
C PHE A 333 -3.12 10.26 19.29
N GLU A 334 -3.18 9.41 20.30
CA GLU A 334 -2.20 8.35 20.55
C GLU A 334 -2.93 7.09 20.98
N TYR A 335 -2.58 5.96 20.36
CA TYR A 335 -3.12 4.67 20.70
C TYR A 335 -2.06 3.60 20.61
N THR A 336 -2.16 2.61 21.51
CA THR A 336 -1.17 1.54 21.66
C THR A 336 -1.88 0.19 21.68
N ILE A 337 -1.31 -0.76 20.93
CA ILE A 337 -1.74 -2.16 20.89
C ILE A 337 -0.60 -3.00 21.46
N GLU A 338 -0.94 -3.91 22.37
CA GLU A 338 -0.01 -4.87 22.99
C GLU A 338 -0.45 -6.30 22.63
N ARG A 339 0.53 -7.20 22.52
CA ARG A 339 0.33 -8.62 22.17
C ARG A 339 0.54 -9.58 23.34
#